data_AF-K1PGT4-F1
#
_entry.id   AF-K1PGT4-F1
#
_cell.length_a   1.000
_cell.length_b   1.000
_cell.length_c   1.000
_cell.angle_alpha   90.00
_cell.angle_beta   90.00
_cell.angle_gamma   90.00
#
_symmetry.space_group_name_H-M   'P 1'
#
loop_
_entity.id
_entity.type
_entity.pdbx_description
1 polymer ?
#
loop_
_entity_poly.entity_id
_entity_poly.type
_entity_poly.pdbx_seq_one_letter_code
_entity_poly.pdbx_strand_id
1 'polypeptide(L)'
;MSISEPPEQGKRRSNFSKPEDCWFHLDQGSWRKGLHAYQGAVYLEETTPSDYCFRVLEGSQKYHQDLMDAFSDVNEAMACKDFYILKNHHFDFYRNKGCAKKKVPVPKGGLVLWDSRLVHDTLSPVEGRPHTDRWRFVIYICMTPAVWASKKDFEVKMKAYEEMLCSAHWPSQGVKLFPGTDANEQTKHKRIEMVEEQPPIARTRLVRLLAGIEAYDFTDGRPNGPDWRPRWSEIQYK
;
A
#
# COMPACT_ATOMS: atom_id res chain seq x y z
N MET A 1 -4.14 -0.77 8.43
CA MET A 1 -3.65 -1.99 9.11
C MET A 1 -4.41 -3.19 8.58
N SER A 2 -3.82 -4.38 8.62
CA SER A 2 -4.53 -5.62 8.30
C SER A 2 -4.11 -6.73 9.27
N ILE A 3 -5.11 -7.47 9.75
CA ILE A 3 -4.96 -8.53 10.73
C ILE A 3 -5.57 -9.81 10.15
N SER A 4 -4.91 -10.94 10.30
CA SER A 4 -5.44 -12.24 9.89
C SER A 4 -5.08 -13.32 10.90
N GLU A 5 -6.08 -14.09 11.33
CA GLU A 5 -5.91 -15.24 12.22
C GLU A 5 -5.25 -16.41 11.49
N PRO A 6 -4.41 -17.22 12.17
CA PRO A 6 -3.89 -18.46 11.61
C PRO A 6 -5.04 -19.35 11.06
N PRO A 7 -4.96 -19.88 9.83
CA PRO A 7 -6.02 -20.73 9.28
C PRO A 7 -6.24 -22.00 10.12
N GLU A 8 -5.22 -22.42 10.88
CA GLU A 8 -5.29 -23.55 11.80
C GLU A 8 -6.19 -23.31 13.02
N GLN A 9 -6.33 -22.04 13.45
CA GLN A 9 -7.09 -21.65 14.63
C GLN A 9 -8.51 -21.16 14.30
N GLY A 10 -8.77 -20.84 13.03
CA GLY A 10 -10.05 -20.30 12.57
C GLY A 10 -11.19 -21.32 12.60
N LYS A 11 -12.43 -20.84 12.80
CA LYS A 11 -13.66 -21.66 12.78
C LYS A 11 -14.00 -22.23 11.39
N ARG A 12 -13.35 -21.76 10.33
CA ARG A 12 -13.48 -22.24 8.95
C ARG A 12 -12.08 -22.67 8.48
N ARG A 13 -11.86 -23.98 8.30
CA ARG A 13 -10.60 -24.61 7.82
C ARG A 13 -10.21 -24.24 6.37
N SER A 14 -10.45 -23.02 5.88
CA SER A 14 -10.49 -22.76 4.43
C SER A 14 -9.61 -21.62 3.90
N ASN A 15 -8.64 -21.12 4.65
CA ASN A 15 -7.79 -20.00 4.19
C ASN A 15 -6.31 -20.38 4.04
N PHE A 16 -6.00 -21.64 3.68
CA PHE A 16 -4.67 -21.98 3.19
C PHE A 16 -4.51 -21.58 1.73
N SER A 17 -3.29 -21.25 1.32
CA SER A 17 -2.97 -20.93 -0.06
C SER A 17 -3.20 -22.13 -0.97
N LYS A 18 -3.86 -21.89 -2.09
CA LYS A 18 -3.99 -22.82 -3.20
C LYS A 18 -3.09 -22.41 -4.37
N PRO A 19 -2.70 -23.35 -5.25
CA PRO A 19 -1.91 -23.02 -6.44
C PRO A 19 -2.53 -21.92 -7.33
N GLU A 20 -3.86 -21.87 -7.38
CA GLU A 20 -4.64 -20.87 -8.12
C GLU A 20 -4.75 -19.51 -7.41
N ASP A 21 -4.36 -19.40 -6.13
CA ASP A 21 -4.44 -18.16 -5.36
C ASP A 21 -3.42 -17.14 -5.87
N CYS A 22 -3.91 -16.25 -6.71
CA CYS A 22 -3.15 -15.24 -7.38
C CYS A 22 -4.01 -14.00 -7.55
N TRP A 23 -3.76 -12.98 -6.72
CA TRP A 23 -4.48 -11.70 -6.77
C TRP A 23 -3.51 -10.54 -6.93
N PHE A 24 -2.39 -10.81 -7.64
CA PHE A 24 -1.43 -9.80 -8.06
C PHE A 24 -2.17 -8.60 -8.66
N HIS A 25 -1.92 -7.44 -8.07
CA HIS A 25 -2.58 -6.21 -8.41
C HIS A 25 -1.58 -5.06 -8.51
N LEU A 26 -2.07 -3.97 -9.08
CA LEU A 26 -1.42 -2.68 -9.13
C LEU A 26 -2.19 -1.70 -8.25
N ASP A 27 -1.46 -0.86 -7.53
CA ASP A 27 -2.03 0.18 -6.67
C ASP A 27 -1.88 1.61 -7.22
N GLN A 28 -1.35 1.73 -8.45
CA GLN A 28 -1.17 3.00 -9.13
C GLN A 28 -1.95 3.03 -10.45
N GLY A 29 -2.89 3.97 -10.56
CA GLY A 29 -3.68 4.17 -11.76
C GLY A 29 -2.88 4.58 -13.00
N SER A 30 -3.46 4.37 -14.19
CA SER A 30 -2.84 4.73 -15.47
C SER A 30 -2.64 6.24 -15.65
N TRP A 31 -3.39 7.03 -14.87
CA TRP A 31 -3.33 8.48 -14.80
C TRP A 31 -2.11 9.03 -14.02
N ARG A 32 -1.40 8.18 -13.27
CA ARG A 32 -0.16 8.52 -12.55
C ARG A 32 1.06 8.01 -13.32
N LYS A 33 1.84 8.91 -13.93
CA LYS A 33 2.98 8.58 -14.79
C LYS A 33 4.31 8.56 -14.04
N GLY A 34 4.97 7.40 -14.01
CA GLY A 34 6.21 7.22 -13.24
C GLY A 34 5.95 7.13 -11.74
N LEU A 35 6.98 7.32 -10.92
CA LEU A 35 6.88 7.16 -9.47
C LEU A 35 5.96 8.21 -8.83
N HIS A 36 4.97 7.76 -8.04
CA HIS A 36 4.08 8.63 -7.25
C HIS A 36 4.10 8.32 -5.76
N ALA A 37 4.36 7.07 -5.36
CA ALA A 37 4.51 6.73 -3.96
C ALA A 37 5.45 5.53 -3.77
N TYR A 38 6.08 5.51 -2.60
CA TYR A 38 6.55 4.27 -2.02
C TYR A 38 5.51 3.79 -1.02
N GLN A 39 4.99 2.59 -1.25
CA GLN A 39 4.16 1.89 -0.31
C GLN A 39 5.03 1.05 0.61
N GLY A 40 4.50 0.70 1.77
CA GLY A 40 5.22 -0.08 2.74
C GLY A 40 4.31 -0.82 3.70
N ALA A 41 4.89 -1.84 4.34
CA ALA A 41 4.24 -2.67 5.32
C ALA A 41 5.24 -2.99 6.44
N VAL A 42 4.92 -2.56 7.66
CA VAL A 42 5.62 -2.97 8.88
C VAL A 42 4.96 -4.24 9.39
N TYR A 43 5.75 -5.30 9.53
CA TYR A 43 5.32 -6.61 9.99
C TYR A 43 5.56 -6.74 11.49
N LEU A 44 4.49 -6.90 12.27
CA LEU A 44 4.58 -7.08 13.72
C LEU A 44 4.75 -8.54 14.14
N GLU A 45 4.77 -9.46 13.16
CA GLU A 45 5.12 -10.86 13.32
C GLU A 45 5.96 -11.32 12.14
N GLU A 46 6.82 -12.32 12.33
CA GLU A 46 7.64 -12.89 11.28
C GLU A 46 6.77 -13.50 10.17
N THR A 47 7.19 -13.31 8.92
CA THR A 47 6.63 -14.01 7.76
C THR A 47 7.71 -14.78 7.01
N THR A 48 7.47 -16.06 6.82
CA THR A 48 8.29 -16.95 5.99
C THR A 48 7.59 -17.24 4.66
N PRO A 49 8.25 -17.89 3.67
CA PRO A 49 7.60 -18.29 2.42
C PRO A 49 6.34 -19.16 2.57
N SER A 50 6.13 -19.79 3.73
CA SER A 50 4.95 -20.60 4.06
C SER A 50 3.89 -19.87 4.88
N ASP A 51 4.14 -18.64 5.32
CA ASP A 51 3.20 -17.81 6.08
C ASP A 51 2.46 -16.82 5.16
N TYR A 52 1.89 -15.77 5.75
CA TYR A 52 1.27 -14.62 5.08
C TYR A 52 2.27 -13.73 4.32
N CYS A 53 3.07 -14.33 3.47
CA CYS A 53 4.22 -13.71 2.83
C CYS A 53 3.80 -12.72 1.74
N PHE A 54 4.48 -11.58 1.70
CA PHE A 54 4.36 -10.65 0.58
C PHE A 54 4.91 -11.29 -0.69
N ARG A 55 4.22 -11.14 -1.82
CA ARG A 55 4.76 -11.54 -3.12
C ARG A 55 4.79 -10.39 -4.09
N VAL A 56 5.75 -10.44 -4.99
CA VAL A 56 5.96 -9.43 -6.02
C VAL A 56 6.22 -10.10 -7.37
N LEU A 57 5.94 -9.38 -8.46
CA LEU A 57 6.63 -9.60 -9.73
C LEU A 57 7.84 -8.67 -9.77
N GLU A 58 9.01 -9.20 -9.44
CA GLU A 58 10.23 -8.41 -9.38
C GLU A 58 10.52 -7.73 -10.72
N GLY A 59 10.75 -6.41 -10.68
CA GLY A 59 11.03 -5.60 -11.88
C GLY A 59 9.80 -5.07 -12.60
N SER A 60 8.58 -5.52 -12.23
CA SER A 60 7.33 -5.11 -12.90
C SER A 60 7.06 -3.60 -12.89
N GLN A 61 7.55 -2.88 -11.87
CA GLN A 61 7.41 -1.42 -11.77
C GLN A 61 8.03 -0.66 -12.96
N LYS A 62 8.99 -1.27 -13.66
CA LYS A 62 9.63 -0.70 -14.86
C LYS A 62 8.69 -0.68 -16.07
N TYR A 63 7.67 -1.54 -16.08
CA TYR A 63 6.79 -1.80 -17.22
C TYR A 63 5.34 -1.39 -16.96
N HIS A 64 5.09 -0.56 -15.95
CA HIS A 64 3.74 -0.07 -15.64
C HIS A 64 3.12 0.68 -16.81
N GLN A 65 3.87 1.59 -17.44
CA GLN A 65 3.37 2.32 -18.62
C GLN A 65 3.24 1.39 -19.83
N ASP A 66 4.23 0.52 -20.08
CA ASP A 66 4.19 -0.48 -21.15
C ASP A 66 2.93 -1.37 -21.05
N LEU A 67 2.49 -1.72 -19.83
CA LEU A 67 1.24 -2.49 -19.63
C LEU A 67 0.03 -1.68 -20.12
N MET A 68 -0.07 -0.40 -19.75
CA MET A 68 -1.19 0.45 -20.16
C MET A 68 -1.21 0.66 -21.68
N ASP A 69 -0.03 0.74 -22.30
CA ASP A 69 0.09 0.92 -23.75
C ASP A 69 -0.23 -0.38 -24.51
N ALA A 70 0.09 -1.55 -23.93
CA ALA A 70 -0.19 -2.85 -24.53
C ALA A 70 -1.63 -3.33 -24.35
N PHE A 71 -2.32 -2.92 -23.27
CA PHE A 71 -3.65 -3.41 -22.90
C PHE A 71 -4.60 -2.24 -22.61
N SER A 72 -5.40 -1.86 -23.62
CA SER A 72 -6.34 -0.74 -23.50
C SER A 72 -7.40 -0.97 -22.42
N ASP A 73 -7.82 -2.22 -22.19
CA ASP A 73 -8.77 -2.56 -21.14
C ASP A 73 -8.22 -2.29 -19.72
N VAL A 74 -6.91 -2.50 -19.52
CA VAL A 74 -6.23 -2.12 -18.27
C VAL A 74 -6.19 -0.60 -18.14
N ASN A 75 -5.77 0.10 -19.20
CA ASN A 75 -5.64 1.55 -19.19
C ASN A 75 -6.98 2.24 -18.87
N GLU A 76 -8.05 1.81 -19.53
CA GLU A 76 -9.41 2.32 -19.33
C GLU A 76 -9.93 1.98 -17.92
N ALA A 77 -9.74 0.75 -17.45
CA ALA A 77 -10.17 0.36 -16.10
C ALA A 77 -9.48 1.16 -15.00
N MET A 78 -8.22 1.58 -15.23
CA MET A 78 -7.39 2.31 -14.27
C MET A 78 -7.37 3.82 -14.47
N ALA A 79 -8.16 4.35 -15.41
CA ALA A 79 -8.10 5.76 -15.79
C ALA A 79 -8.53 6.73 -14.66
N CYS A 80 -9.29 6.24 -13.69
CA CYS A 80 -9.66 6.94 -12.45
C CYS A 80 -9.50 6.07 -11.20
N LYS A 81 -8.84 4.92 -11.32
CA LYS A 81 -8.77 3.92 -10.26
C LYS A 81 -7.32 3.55 -9.99
N ASP A 82 -6.98 3.54 -8.72
CA ASP A 82 -5.66 3.17 -8.22
C ASP A 82 -5.62 1.70 -7.80
N PHE A 83 -6.46 0.82 -8.38
CA PHE A 83 -6.47 -0.60 -8.07
C PHE A 83 -6.87 -1.43 -9.29
N TYR A 84 -6.08 -2.45 -9.62
CA TYR A 84 -6.38 -3.38 -10.71
C TYR A 84 -5.77 -4.75 -10.46
N ILE A 85 -6.59 -5.80 -10.47
CA ILE A 85 -6.15 -7.20 -10.38
C ILE A 85 -5.78 -7.70 -11.77
N LEU A 86 -4.57 -8.26 -11.91
CA LEU A 86 -4.10 -8.78 -13.18
C LEU A 86 -4.85 -10.05 -13.61
N LYS A 87 -5.08 -10.16 -14.92
CA LYS A 87 -5.60 -11.35 -15.60
C LYS A 87 -4.44 -12.24 -16.08
N ASN A 88 -4.75 -13.49 -16.42
CA ASN A 88 -3.76 -14.49 -16.84
C ASN A 88 -2.80 -13.99 -17.94
N HIS A 89 -3.31 -13.36 -18.99
CA HIS A 89 -2.49 -12.88 -20.11
C HIS A 89 -1.57 -11.70 -19.74
N HIS A 90 -1.85 -10.93 -18.69
CA HIS A 90 -0.91 -9.90 -18.21
C HIS A 90 0.32 -10.52 -17.56
N PHE A 91 0.21 -11.71 -16.95
CA PHE A 91 1.38 -12.39 -16.41
C PHE A 91 2.33 -12.85 -17.52
N ASP A 92 1.80 -13.26 -18.67
CA ASP A 92 2.63 -13.60 -19.83
C ASP A 92 3.42 -12.39 -20.33
N PHE A 93 2.81 -11.21 -20.35
CA PHE A 93 3.48 -9.95 -20.65
C PHE A 93 4.69 -9.69 -19.71
N TYR A 94 4.47 -9.77 -18.40
CA TYR A 94 5.54 -9.57 -17.41
C TYR A 94 6.62 -10.65 -17.47
N ARG A 95 6.23 -11.91 -17.69
CA ARG A 95 7.16 -13.04 -17.84
C ARG A 95 8.07 -12.83 -19.06
N ASN A 96 7.51 -12.39 -20.19
CA ASN A 96 8.26 -12.12 -21.42
C ASN A 96 9.23 -10.93 -21.26
N LYS A 97 8.96 -10.02 -20.33
CA LYS A 97 9.87 -8.92 -19.93
C LYS A 97 10.88 -9.35 -18.85
N GLY A 98 10.93 -10.63 -18.48
CA GLY A 98 11.87 -11.17 -17.49
C GLY A 98 11.48 -10.90 -16.03
N CYS A 99 10.23 -10.50 -15.75
CA CYS A 99 9.78 -10.30 -14.37
C CYS A 99 9.49 -11.65 -13.71
N ALA A 100 10.05 -11.87 -12.51
CA ALA A 100 9.90 -13.12 -11.78
C ALA A 100 9.00 -12.99 -10.56
N LYS A 101 8.17 -14.01 -10.30
CA LYS A 101 7.42 -14.13 -9.03
C LYS A 101 8.41 -14.36 -7.89
N LYS A 102 8.42 -13.49 -6.89
CA LYS A 102 9.23 -13.65 -5.68
C LYS A 102 8.38 -13.52 -4.42
N LYS A 103 8.67 -14.36 -3.43
CA LYS A 103 8.19 -14.22 -2.05
C LYS A 103 9.20 -13.37 -1.29
N VAL A 104 8.72 -12.51 -0.40
CA VAL A 104 9.55 -11.61 0.42
C VAL A 104 9.27 -11.90 1.89
N PRO A 105 10.03 -12.83 2.50
CA PRO A 105 10.00 -13.06 3.94
C PRO A 105 10.43 -11.81 4.70
N VAL A 106 9.80 -11.56 5.83
CA VAL A 106 10.06 -10.36 6.64
C VAL A 106 10.19 -10.77 8.09
N PRO A 107 11.30 -10.43 8.78
CA PRO A 107 11.42 -10.69 10.20
C PRO A 107 10.42 -9.85 10.99
N LYS A 108 10.12 -10.27 12.22
CA LYS A 108 9.31 -9.49 13.16
C LYS A 108 9.92 -8.10 13.39
N GLY A 109 9.09 -7.06 13.26
CA GLY A 109 9.51 -5.66 13.29
C GLY A 109 10.09 -5.15 11.96
N GLY A 110 10.21 -6.00 10.94
CA GLY A 110 10.74 -5.64 9.64
C GLY A 110 9.77 -4.79 8.82
N LEU A 111 10.34 -4.01 7.90
CA LEU A 111 9.63 -3.16 6.96
C LEU A 111 9.94 -3.62 5.53
N VAL A 112 8.89 -3.85 4.74
CA VAL A 112 9.01 -3.94 3.28
C VAL A 112 8.58 -2.61 2.68
N LEU A 113 9.37 -2.09 1.75
CA LEU A 113 9.05 -0.91 0.94
C LEU A 113 9.01 -1.30 -0.54
N TRP A 114 8.05 -0.77 -1.27
CA TRP A 114 7.94 -0.98 -2.71
C TRP A 114 7.41 0.25 -3.44
N ASP A 115 7.72 0.34 -4.72
CA ASP A 115 7.16 1.34 -5.63
C ASP A 115 5.67 1.05 -5.86
N SER A 116 4.80 2.06 -5.82
CA SER A 116 3.34 1.88 -6.05
C SER A 116 2.98 1.26 -7.41
N ARG A 117 3.93 1.24 -8.36
CA ARG A 117 3.79 0.56 -9.66
C ARG A 117 4.15 -0.93 -9.63
N LEU A 118 4.76 -1.43 -8.55
CA LEU A 118 5.16 -2.82 -8.43
C LEU A 118 3.92 -3.70 -8.35
N VAL A 119 3.83 -4.70 -9.23
CA VAL A 119 2.78 -5.72 -9.14
C VAL A 119 3.06 -6.60 -7.92
N HIS A 120 2.10 -6.68 -7.02
CA HIS A 120 2.26 -7.40 -5.76
C HIS A 120 0.96 -8.00 -5.25
N ASP A 121 1.07 -8.92 -4.30
CA ASP A 121 -0.04 -9.41 -3.49
C ASP A 121 0.45 -9.97 -2.14
N THR A 122 -0.46 -10.53 -1.35
CA THR A 122 -0.10 -11.28 -0.13
C THR A 122 -0.62 -12.70 -0.24
N LEU A 123 0.21 -13.67 0.13
CA LEU A 123 -0.20 -15.06 0.22
C LEU A 123 -1.02 -15.36 1.48
N SER A 124 -1.91 -16.32 1.35
CA SER A 124 -2.37 -17.11 2.49
C SER A 124 -1.29 -18.10 2.94
N PRO A 125 -1.30 -18.60 4.19
CA PRO A 125 -0.34 -19.58 4.65
C PRO A 125 -0.46 -20.91 3.90
N VAL A 126 0.65 -21.63 3.75
CA VAL A 126 0.66 -22.96 3.14
C VAL A 126 0.20 -24.00 4.17
N GLU A 127 -0.62 -24.96 3.76
CA GLU A 127 -1.04 -26.06 4.62
C GLU A 127 0.19 -26.88 5.10
N GLY A 128 0.19 -27.25 6.38
CA GLY A 128 1.32 -27.97 6.98
C GLY A 128 2.55 -27.12 7.28
N ARG A 129 2.43 -25.78 7.28
CA ARG A 129 3.53 -24.90 7.69
C ARG A 129 4.02 -25.21 9.12
N PRO A 130 5.32 -25.00 9.43
CA PRO A 130 5.87 -25.35 10.75
C PRO A 130 5.27 -24.58 11.94
N HIS A 131 4.85 -23.33 11.72
CA HIS A 131 4.40 -22.42 12.77
C HIS A 131 2.92 -22.07 12.60
N THR A 132 2.06 -22.93 13.14
CA THR A 132 0.60 -22.88 12.97
C THR A 132 -0.10 -21.83 13.84
N ASP A 133 0.66 -21.11 14.67
CA ASP A 133 0.18 -20.09 15.59
C ASP A 133 0.45 -18.66 15.12
N ARG A 134 1.22 -18.49 14.03
CA ARG A 134 1.59 -17.17 13.52
C ARG A 134 0.44 -16.44 12.86
N TRP A 135 0.06 -15.33 13.49
CA TRP A 135 -0.88 -14.34 12.99
C TRP A 135 -0.23 -13.45 11.92
N ARG A 136 -1.08 -12.84 11.09
CA ARG A 136 -0.66 -11.70 10.26
C ARG A 136 -1.00 -10.41 10.99
N PHE A 137 0.01 -9.59 11.25
CA PHE A 137 -0.15 -8.23 11.77
C PHE A 137 0.67 -7.26 10.91
N VAL A 138 -0.01 -6.46 10.09
CA VAL A 138 0.65 -5.53 9.17
C VAL A 138 0.11 -4.11 9.33
N ILE A 139 1.01 -3.16 9.55
CA ILE A 139 0.72 -1.73 9.48
C ILE A 139 1.18 -1.23 8.11
N TYR A 140 0.23 -0.76 7.30
CA TYR A 140 0.56 -0.14 6.01
C TYR A 140 1.03 1.29 6.23
N ILE A 141 2.09 1.64 5.52
CA ILE A 141 2.66 2.98 5.47
C ILE A 141 2.82 3.39 4.01
N CYS A 142 2.84 4.67 3.74
CA CYS A 142 3.23 5.19 2.43
C CYS A 142 4.07 6.46 2.63
N MET A 143 5.05 6.65 1.76
CA MET A 143 6.08 7.67 1.90
C MET A 143 6.40 8.30 0.54
N THR A 144 6.61 9.61 0.57
CA THR A 144 7.13 10.41 -0.54
C THR A 144 7.87 11.61 0.01
N PRO A 145 8.74 12.25 -0.78
CA PRO A 145 9.29 13.56 -0.45
C PRO A 145 8.19 14.56 -0.08
N ALA A 146 8.42 15.33 0.99
CA ALA A 146 7.46 16.33 1.47
C ALA A 146 7.20 17.43 0.42
N VAL A 147 8.19 17.77 -0.41
CA VAL A 147 8.09 18.76 -1.49
C VAL A 147 7.03 18.39 -2.55
N TRP A 148 6.64 17.12 -2.66
CA TRP A 148 5.57 16.69 -3.56
C TRP A 148 4.17 17.06 -3.06
N ALA A 149 4.01 17.32 -1.77
CA ALA A 149 2.72 17.65 -1.18
C ALA A 149 2.25 19.05 -1.56
N SER A 150 0.98 19.17 -1.97
CA SER A 150 0.35 20.47 -2.13
C SER A 150 -0.14 21.01 -0.78
N LYS A 151 -0.46 22.31 -0.73
CA LYS A 151 -1.11 22.91 0.44
C LYS A 151 -2.39 22.16 0.84
N LYS A 152 -3.19 21.75 -0.14
CA LYS A 152 -4.43 20.98 0.09
C LYS A 152 -4.14 19.61 0.71
N ASP A 153 -3.07 18.94 0.28
CA ASP A 153 -2.68 17.65 0.85
C ASP A 153 -2.27 17.81 2.33
N PHE A 154 -1.57 18.90 2.67
CA PHE A 154 -1.24 19.24 4.07
C PHE A 154 -2.49 19.55 4.91
N GLU A 155 -3.47 20.26 4.37
CA GLU A 155 -4.74 20.52 5.06
C GLU A 155 -5.49 19.21 5.39
N VAL A 156 -5.52 18.26 4.44
CA VAL A 156 -6.13 16.93 4.68
C VAL A 156 -5.36 16.14 5.74
N LYS A 157 -4.02 16.21 5.72
CA LYS A 157 -3.17 15.56 6.74
C LYS A 157 -3.35 16.16 8.13
N MET A 158 -3.45 17.49 8.23
CA MET A 158 -3.76 18.18 9.47
C MET A 158 -5.06 17.67 10.06
N LYS A 159 -6.13 17.65 9.23
CA LYS A 159 -7.41 17.08 9.63
C LYS A 159 -7.29 15.63 10.09
N ALA A 160 -6.56 14.80 9.34
CA ALA A 160 -6.37 13.39 9.69
C ALA A 160 -5.72 13.23 11.08
N TYR A 161 -4.74 14.07 11.39
CA TYR A 161 -4.01 14.01 12.64
C TYR A 161 -4.85 14.54 13.81
N GLU A 162 -5.51 15.69 13.66
CA GLU A 162 -6.31 16.32 14.72
C GLU A 162 -7.56 15.51 15.05
N GLU A 163 -8.23 14.95 14.05
CA GLU A 163 -9.45 14.16 14.21
C GLU A 163 -9.17 12.64 14.33
N MET A 164 -7.91 12.23 14.38
CA MET A 164 -7.47 10.83 14.51
C MET A 164 -8.07 9.89 13.44
N LEU A 165 -8.12 10.36 12.19
CA LEU A 165 -8.70 9.66 11.05
C LEU A 165 -7.66 8.84 10.28
N CYS A 166 -8.15 7.80 9.60
CA CYS A 166 -7.35 7.02 8.64
C CYS A 166 -7.33 7.69 7.26
N SER A 167 -6.22 7.51 6.53
CA SER A 167 -6.08 7.94 5.13
C SER A 167 -5.97 6.76 4.17
N ALA A 168 -6.19 7.02 2.88
CA ALA A 168 -5.83 6.12 1.79
C ALA A 168 -4.30 6.08 1.57
N HIS A 169 -3.84 5.26 0.62
CA HIS A 169 -2.42 4.97 0.35
C HIS A 169 -1.68 6.03 -0.49
N TRP A 170 -2.06 7.31 -0.38
CA TRP A 170 -1.39 8.42 -1.06
C TRP A 170 -0.83 9.44 -0.07
N PRO A 171 0.51 9.55 0.04
CA PRO A 171 1.15 10.37 1.09
C PRO A 171 1.33 11.85 0.72
N SER A 172 1.33 12.25 -0.56
CA SER A 172 1.56 13.66 -0.93
C SER A 172 0.71 14.18 -2.08
N GLN A 173 0.02 13.34 -2.85
CA GLN A 173 -0.65 13.80 -4.07
C GLN A 173 -2.03 13.17 -4.21
N GLY A 174 -3.04 13.93 -3.84
CA GLY A 174 -4.41 13.43 -3.74
C GLY A 174 -4.60 12.64 -2.46
N VAL A 175 -4.09 13.17 -1.33
CA VAL A 175 -4.35 12.61 0.00
C VAL A 175 -5.87 12.58 0.21
N LYS A 176 -6.39 11.39 0.52
CA LYS A 176 -7.80 11.17 0.80
C LYS A 176 -7.92 10.57 2.18
N LEU A 177 -8.86 11.07 2.96
CA LEU A 177 -9.30 10.38 4.16
C LEU A 177 -10.08 9.16 3.73
N PHE A 178 -9.88 8.05 4.43
CA PHE A 178 -10.83 6.96 4.33
C PHE A 178 -12.17 7.50 4.85
N PRO A 179 -13.31 7.23 4.19
CA PRO A 179 -14.60 7.59 4.76
C PRO A 179 -14.61 7.05 6.19
N GLY A 180 -14.88 7.94 7.15
CA GLY A 180 -14.94 7.58 8.55
C GLY A 180 -15.79 6.32 8.70
N THR A 181 -15.44 5.46 9.65
CA THR A 181 -16.29 4.32 9.99
C THR A 181 -17.53 4.81 10.71
N ASP A 182 -18.39 5.56 10.02
CA ASP A 182 -19.79 5.64 10.39
C ASP A 182 -20.28 4.20 10.52
N ALA A 183 -21.02 3.93 11.59
CA ALA A 183 -21.48 2.59 11.93
C ALA A 183 -22.11 1.93 10.69
N ASN A 184 -21.43 0.93 10.12
CA ASN A 184 -21.96 0.20 8.99
C ASN A 184 -23.07 -0.73 9.51
N GLU A 185 -24.33 -0.31 9.38
CA GLU A 185 -25.52 -1.07 9.80
C GLU A 185 -25.60 -2.45 9.13
N GLN A 186 -25.11 -2.59 7.90
CA GLN A 186 -25.10 -3.86 7.16
C GLN A 186 -24.07 -4.87 7.67
N THR A 187 -22.92 -4.42 8.17
CA THR A 187 -21.83 -5.33 8.58
C THR A 187 -21.76 -5.55 10.09
N LYS A 188 -22.51 -4.77 10.90
CA LYS A 188 -22.47 -4.79 12.37
C LYS A 188 -21.06 -4.66 12.98
N HIS A 189 -20.05 -4.25 12.21
CA HIS A 189 -18.68 -4.11 12.69
C HIS A 189 -18.53 -2.81 13.48
N LYS A 190 -18.88 -2.85 14.78
CA LYS A 190 -18.37 -1.90 15.80
C LYS A 190 -16.95 -2.32 16.22
N ARG A 191 -15.93 -2.19 15.36
CA ARG A 191 -14.59 -2.78 15.68
C ARG A 191 -13.37 -1.94 15.31
N ILE A 192 -13.51 -0.63 15.30
CA ILE A 192 -12.33 0.23 15.46
C ILE A 192 -12.51 0.92 16.79
N GLU A 193 -11.79 0.46 17.81
CA GLU A 193 -11.58 1.28 19.00
C GLU A 193 -10.77 2.49 18.55
N MET A 194 -11.41 3.65 18.57
CA MET A 194 -10.73 4.89 18.25
C MET A 194 -9.81 5.20 19.42
N VAL A 195 -8.54 5.43 19.11
CA VAL A 195 -7.61 5.99 20.09
C VAL A 195 -8.12 7.38 20.44
N GLU A 196 -8.32 7.68 21.72
CA GLU A 196 -8.82 8.99 22.18
C GLU A 196 -7.69 10.01 22.39
N GLU A 197 -6.48 9.53 22.69
CA GLU A 197 -5.30 10.36 22.87
C GLU A 197 -4.10 9.77 22.13
N GLN A 198 -3.41 10.61 21.37
CA GLN A 198 -2.16 10.21 20.74
C GLN A 198 -1.06 9.98 21.81
N PRO A 199 -0.26 8.90 21.69
CA PRO A 199 0.83 8.66 22.62
C PRO A 199 1.88 9.78 22.56
N PRO A 200 2.68 10.02 23.61
CA PRO A 200 3.69 11.09 23.63
C PRO A 200 4.65 11.05 22.42
N ILE A 201 5.03 9.86 21.96
CA ILE A 201 5.90 9.69 20.79
C ILE A 201 5.29 10.26 19.51
N ALA A 202 3.97 10.15 19.34
CA ALA A 202 3.24 10.66 18.17
C ALA A 202 3.13 12.19 18.14
N ARG A 203 3.38 12.86 19.27
CA ARG A 203 3.34 14.32 19.39
C ARG A 203 4.69 15.00 19.21
N THR A 204 5.75 14.22 19.03
CA THR A 204 7.11 14.74 18.82
C THR A 204 7.22 15.51 17.51
N ARG A 205 8.13 16.49 17.46
CA ARG A 205 8.37 17.30 16.25
C ARG A 205 8.66 16.45 15.01
N LEU A 206 9.43 15.37 15.16
CA LEU A 206 9.73 14.45 14.07
C LEU A 206 8.45 13.83 13.48
N VAL A 207 7.54 13.34 14.33
CA VAL A 207 6.26 12.79 13.86
C VAL A 207 5.41 13.88 13.24
N ARG A 208 5.40 15.10 13.78
CA ARG A 208 4.66 16.21 13.19
C ARG A 208 5.14 16.56 11.77
N LEU A 209 6.45 16.53 11.54
CA LEU A 209 7.05 16.69 10.21
C LEU A 209 6.68 15.53 9.27
N LEU A 210 6.78 14.27 9.75
CA LEU A 210 6.43 13.09 8.94
C LEU A 210 4.95 13.01 8.60
N ALA A 211 4.08 13.34 9.56
CA ALA A 211 2.63 13.40 9.39
C ALA A 211 2.21 14.57 8.49
N GLY A 212 3.09 15.56 8.28
CA GLY A 212 2.80 16.75 7.49
C GLY A 212 1.87 17.73 8.19
N ILE A 213 1.93 17.81 9.52
CA ILE A 213 1.25 18.87 10.28
C ILE A 213 2.21 20.02 10.63
N GLU A 214 3.51 19.75 10.56
CA GLU A 214 4.56 20.76 10.55
C GLU A 214 5.23 20.70 9.17
N ALA A 215 5.42 21.86 8.52
CA ALA A 215 6.09 21.91 7.23
C ALA A 215 7.61 21.83 7.41
N TYR A 216 8.29 21.18 6.46
CA TYR A 216 9.75 21.26 6.39
C TYR A 216 10.17 22.67 5.96
N ASP A 217 11.29 23.14 6.50
CA ASP A 217 11.96 24.32 5.98
C ASP A 217 12.74 23.94 4.72
N PHE A 218 12.15 24.22 3.56
CA PHE A 218 12.78 23.90 2.29
C PHE A 218 13.96 24.84 1.92
N THR A 219 14.28 25.82 2.78
CA THR A 219 15.35 26.81 2.59
C THR A 219 16.55 26.63 3.52
N ASP A 220 16.51 25.62 4.41
CA ASP A 220 17.55 25.37 5.43
C ASP A 220 18.86 24.75 4.89
N GLY A 221 18.98 24.59 3.56
CA GLY A 221 20.12 23.99 2.89
C GLY A 221 20.23 22.47 3.02
N ARG A 222 19.27 21.79 3.66
CA ARG A 222 19.25 20.32 3.76
C ARG A 222 18.67 19.67 2.51
N PRO A 223 18.96 18.38 2.24
CA PRO A 223 18.33 17.65 1.14
C PRO A 223 16.81 17.60 1.31
N ASN A 224 16.10 18.30 0.42
CA ASN A 224 14.66 18.54 0.54
C ASN A 224 13.82 17.71 -0.44
N GLY A 225 14.36 16.55 -0.83
CA GLY A 225 13.82 15.70 -1.89
C GLY A 225 14.31 16.10 -3.28
N PRO A 226 13.79 15.45 -4.32
CA PRO A 226 14.18 15.75 -5.69
C PRO A 226 13.63 17.12 -6.15
N ASP A 227 14.28 17.67 -7.16
CA ASP A 227 13.87 18.90 -7.87
C ASP A 227 12.69 18.67 -8.85
N TRP A 228 12.34 17.42 -9.11
CA TRP A 228 11.21 17.04 -9.95
C TRP A 228 9.95 16.69 -9.13
N ARG A 229 8.79 16.87 -9.77
CA ARG A 229 7.47 16.47 -9.25
C ARG A 229 6.86 15.35 -10.09
N PRO A 230 6.05 14.45 -9.49
CA PRO A 230 5.40 13.38 -10.22
C PRO A 230 4.50 13.93 -11.35
N ARG A 231 4.41 13.17 -12.44
CA ARG A 231 3.71 13.57 -13.67
C ARG A 231 2.36 12.87 -13.79
N TRP A 232 1.36 13.59 -14.25
CA TRP A 232 0.01 13.05 -14.45
C TRP A 232 -0.26 12.85 -15.95
N SER A 233 -1.19 11.97 -16.30
CA SER A 233 -1.73 11.95 -17.66
C SER A 233 -2.49 13.25 -17.97
N GLU A 234 -2.38 13.72 -19.20
CA GLU A 234 -3.17 14.86 -19.68
C GLU A 234 -4.67 14.52 -19.75
N ILE A 235 -4.98 13.25 -19.99
CA ILE A 235 -6.34 12.73 -19.95
C ILE A 235 -6.65 12.34 -18.50
N GLN A 236 -7.32 13.23 -17.78
CA GLN A 236 -8.00 12.90 -16.54
C GLN A 236 -9.46 12.62 -16.88
N TYR A 237 -9.85 11.34 -16.86
CA TYR A 237 -11.26 11.00 -16.93
C TYR A 237 -11.91 11.50 -15.63
N LYS A 238 -12.90 12.39 -15.77
CA LYS A 238 -13.62 13.00 -14.65
C LYS A 238 -14.65 12.03 -14.08
#